data_AF-A0A3P8ITJ4-F1
#
_entry.id   AF-A0A3P8ITJ4-F1
#
_cell.length_a   1.000
_cell.length_b   1.000
_cell.length_c   1.000
_cell.angle_alpha   90.00
_cell.angle_beta   90.00
_cell.angle_gamma   90.00
#
_symmetry.space_group_name_H-M   'P 1'
#
loop_
_entity.id
_entity.type
_entity.pdbx_description
1 polymer ?
#
loop_
_entity_poly.entity_id
_entity_poly.type
_entity_poly.pdbx_seq_one_letter_code
_entity_poly.pdbx_strand_id
1 'polypeptide(L)'
;MFDRNASRYESSVGKILHRSLRWIMIYVLLLGGMVFLFMHLPTSFLPQEDRGMFTTSVQLPAGSTQQQTLKVVQEAEDYFLKNEKTNVESVFATIGSGRAATARTWRACSCA
;
A
#
# COMPACT_ATOMS: atom_id res chain seq x y z
N MET A 1 -4.28 53.48 -10.14
CA MET A 1 -4.48 52.37 -9.15
C MET A 1 -3.20 51.59 -8.91
N PHE A 2 -2.42 51.27 -9.95
CA PHE A 2 -1.16 50.53 -9.85
C PHE A 2 -0.11 51.19 -8.94
N ASP A 3 0.06 52.52 -9.00
CA ASP A 3 1.07 53.24 -8.18
C ASP A 3 0.80 53.18 -6.68
N ARG A 4 -0.48 53.09 -6.28
CA ARG A 4 -0.88 52.92 -4.87
C ARG A 4 -0.52 51.52 -4.36
N ASN A 5 -0.58 50.50 -5.23
CA ASN A 5 -0.21 49.14 -4.88
C ASN A 5 1.32 48.96 -4.85
N ALA A 6 2.03 49.60 -5.79
CA ALA A 6 3.49 49.58 -5.83
C ALA A 6 4.11 50.22 -4.57
N SER A 7 3.67 51.42 -4.19
CA SER A 7 4.15 52.12 -2.98
C SER A 7 3.82 51.36 -1.68
N ARG A 8 2.66 50.68 -1.62
CA ARG A 8 2.32 49.79 -0.50
C ARG A 8 3.20 48.55 -0.44
N TYR A 9 3.55 47.96 -1.59
CA TYR A 9 4.43 46.81 -1.64
C TYR A 9 5.85 47.19 -1.20
N GLU A 10 6.41 48.28 -1.73
CA GLU A 10 7.74 48.78 -1.37
C GLU A 10 7.86 49.08 0.13
N SER A 11 6.89 49.80 0.69
CA SER A 11 6.86 50.10 2.14
C SER A 11 6.64 48.86 3.01
N SER A 12 5.97 47.82 2.50
CA SER A 12 5.79 46.55 3.20
C SER A 12 7.07 45.72 3.20
N VAL A 13 7.76 45.63 2.06
CA VAL A 13 9.06 44.97 1.93
C VAL A 13 10.12 45.67 2.79
N GLY A 14 10.15 47.01 2.80
CA GLY A 14 11.04 47.77 3.68
C GLY A 14 10.80 47.50 5.17
N LYS A 15 9.53 47.37 5.60
CA LYS A 15 9.17 46.98 6.98
C LYS A 15 9.55 45.55 7.33
N ILE A 16 9.46 44.63 6.36
CA ILE A 16 9.91 43.24 6.51
C ILE A 16 11.43 43.20 6.74
N LEU A 17 12.18 44.02 6.00
CA LEU A 17 13.63 44.10 6.10
C LEU A 17 14.09 44.68 7.44
N HIS A 18 13.43 45.74 7.93
CA HIS A 18 13.76 46.35 9.22
C HIS A 18 13.40 45.45 10.42
N ARG A 19 12.50 44.49 10.24
CA ARG A 19 12.06 43.53 11.27
C ARG A 19 12.39 42.10 10.86
N SER A 20 13.53 41.89 10.19
CA SER A 20 13.89 40.62 9.54
C SER A 20 13.89 39.45 10.53
N LEU A 21 14.33 39.65 11.78
CA LEU A 21 14.34 38.61 12.82
C LEU A 21 12.97 37.96 13.03
N ARG A 22 11.88 38.75 13.01
CA ARG A 22 10.53 38.22 13.23
C ARG A 22 10.06 37.36 12.05
N TRP A 23 10.43 37.74 10.83
CA TRP A 23 10.10 36.99 9.63
C TRP A 23 10.96 35.75 9.46
N ILE A 24 12.23 35.81 9.88
CA ILE A 24 13.11 34.64 9.96
C ILE A 24 12.55 33.61 10.96
N MET A 25 12.07 34.04 12.13
CA MET A 25 11.44 33.13 13.10
C MET A 25 10.20 32.41 12.52
N ILE A 26 9.33 33.14 11.79
CA ILE A 26 8.17 32.54 11.12
C ILE A 26 8.62 31.52 10.06
N TYR A 27 9.65 31.85 9.29
CA TYR A 27 10.21 30.96 8.28
C TYR A 27 10.78 29.67 8.90
N VAL A 28 11.53 29.79 10.00
CA VAL A 28 12.06 28.65 10.76
C VAL A 28 10.93 27.80 11.33
N LEU A 29 9.86 28.41 11.84
CA LEU A 29 8.70 27.70 12.36
C LEU A 29 7.99 26.90 11.25
N LEU A 30 7.81 27.49 10.07
CA LEU A 30 7.25 26.79 8.90
C LEU A 30 8.13 25.62 8.45
N LEU A 31 9.45 25.82 8.39
CA LEU A 31 10.41 24.76 8.10
C LEU A 31 10.36 23.63 9.12
N GLY A 32 10.33 23.96 10.42
CA GLY A 32 10.20 22.99 11.49
C GLY A 32 8.90 22.19 11.41
N GLY A 33 7.78 22.86 11.11
CA GLY A 33 6.49 22.22 10.89
C GLY A 33 6.50 21.26 9.69
N MET A 34 7.16 21.65 8.59
CA MET A 34 7.30 20.80 7.41
C MET A 34 8.14 19.56 7.72
N VAL A 35 9.28 19.70 8.39
CA VAL A 35 10.15 18.58 8.79
C VAL A 35 9.40 17.62 9.72
N PHE A 36 8.68 18.15 10.71
CA PHE A 36 7.87 17.36 11.62
C PHE A 36 6.81 16.54 10.88
N LEU A 37 6.08 17.18 9.96
CA LEU A 37 5.05 16.51 9.17
C LEU A 37 5.66 15.43 8.26
N PHE A 38 6.83 15.69 7.68
CA PHE A 38 7.53 14.75 6.82
C PHE A 38 8.04 13.52 7.58
N MET A 39 8.52 13.70 8.82
CA MET A 39 8.89 12.58 9.70
C MET A 39 7.69 11.76 10.16
N HIS A 40 6.53 12.40 10.30
CA HIS A 40 5.31 11.73 10.77
C HIS A 40 4.49 11.09 9.63
N LEU A 41 4.81 11.37 8.37
CA LEU A 41 4.12 10.80 7.23
C LEU A 41 4.67 9.38 6.95
N PRO A 42 3.92 8.31 7.25
CA PRO A 42 4.37 6.97 6.91
C PRO A 42 4.42 6.84 5.38
N THR A 43 5.60 6.50 4.86
CA THR A 43 5.80 6.29 3.43
C THR A 43 5.32 4.88 3.07
N SER A 44 4.11 4.77 2.50
CA SER A 44 3.65 3.52 1.88
C SER A 44 4.15 3.50 0.43
N PHE A 45 5.07 2.59 0.14
CA PHE A 45 5.80 2.62 -1.13
C PHE A 45 4.90 2.28 -2.34
N LEU A 46 3.83 1.53 -2.13
CA LEU A 46 2.63 1.45 -2.98
C LEU A 46 1.48 1.05 -2.06
N PRO A 47 0.26 1.63 -2.17
CA PRO A 47 -0.92 0.95 -1.63
C PRO A 47 -0.92 -0.47 -2.20
N GLN A 48 -1.18 -1.48 -1.36
CA GLN A 48 -1.40 -2.84 -1.86
C GLN A 48 -2.55 -2.70 -2.86
N GLU A 49 -2.24 -2.71 -4.15
CA GLU A 49 -3.26 -2.84 -5.18
C GLU A 49 -3.92 -4.17 -4.88
N ASP A 50 -5.16 -4.13 -4.44
CA ASP A 50 -6.03 -5.29 -4.47
C ASP A 50 -6.13 -5.72 -5.94
N ARG A 51 -5.15 -6.50 -6.41
CA ARG A 51 -5.03 -6.94 -7.80
C ARG A 51 -6.07 -8.00 -8.16
N GLY A 52 -7.14 -8.09 -7.36
CA GLY A 52 -8.10 -9.18 -7.42
C GLY A 52 -7.42 -10.53 -7.30
N MET A 53 -6.24 -10.65 -6.68
CA MET A 53 -5.54 -11.93 -6.56
C MET A 53 -4.87 -12.13 -5.21
N PHE A 54 -5.19 -13.25 -4.56
CA PHE A 54 -4.58 -13.66 -3.31
C PHE A 54 -3.92 -15.03 -3.46
N THR A 55 -2.68 -15.15 -2.97
CA THR A 55 -1.94 -16.42 -2.99
C THR A 55 -2.02 -17.10 -1.63
N THR A 56 -2.49 -18.35 -1.57
CA THR A 56 -2.48 -19.18 -0.35
C THR A 56 -1.57 -20.39 -0.56
N SER A 57 -0.57 -20.55 0.30
CA SER A 57 0.32 -21.72 0.29
C SER A 57 -0.13 -22.74 1.34
N VAL A 58 -0.41 -23.97 0.91
CA VAL A 58 -0.68 -25.11 1.79
C VAL A 58 0.59 -25.96 1.87
N GLN A 59 1.13 -26.11 3.08
CA GLN A 59 2.32 -26.91 3.34
C GLN A 59 1.89 -28.23 3.99
N LEU A 60 2.23 -29.36 3.35
CA LEU A 60 2.04 -30.69 3.92
C LEU A 60 3.38 -31.22 4.45
N PRO A 61 3.38 -32.07 5.50
CA PRO A 61 4.60 -32.67 6.03
C PRO A 61 5.34 -33.50 4.96
N ALA A 62 6.67 -33.52 5.07
CA ALA A 62 7.55 -34.24 4.17
C ALA A 62 7.28 -35.76 4.27
N GLY A 63 6.90 -36.39 3.16
CA GLY A 63 6.49 -37.80 3.10
C GLY A 63 5.04 -38.05 2.66
N SER A 64 4.24 -36.98 2.47
CA SER A 64 2.92 -37.09 1.86
C SER A 64 2.99 -37.53 0.39
N THR A 65 2.15 -38.49 0.01
CA THR A 65 2.07 -38.92 -1.40
C THR A 65 1.39 -37.84 -2.24
N GLN A 66 1.70 -37.77 -3.54
CA GLN A 66 1.05 -36.82 -4.45
C GLN A 66 -0.49 -36.92 -4.39
N GLN A 67 -1.03 -38.12 -4.16
CA GLN A 67 -2.47 -38.33 -3.99
C GLN A 67 -3.06 -37.71 -2.71
N GLN A 68 -2.30 -37.66 -1.62
CA GLN A 68 -2.74 -36.99 -0.38
C GLN A 68 -2.77 -35.48 -0.56
N THR A 69 -1.76 -34.91 -1.22
CA THR A 69 -1.73 -33.48 -1.55
C THR A 69 -2.86 -33.10 -2.50
N LEU A 70 -3.15 -33.93 -3.52
CA LEU A 70 -4.27 -33.72 -4.44
C LEU A 70 -5.62 -33.66 -3.72
N LYS A 71 -5.87 -34.57 -2.76
CA LYS A 71 -7.13 -34.58 -1.99
C LYS A 71 -7.31 -33.32 -1.14
N VAL A 72 -6.27 -32.88 -0.45
CA VAL A 72 -6.32 -31.67 0.39
C VAL A 72 -6.48 -30.41 -0.45
N VAL A 73 -5.83 -30.36 -1.61
CA VAL A 73 -5.98 -29.25 -2.56
C VAL A 73 -7.39 -29.21 -3.14
N GLN A 74 -7.96 -30.35 -3.53
CA GLN A 74 -9.34 -30.43 -4.01
C GLN A 74 -10.35 -30.02 -2.92
N GLU A 75 -10.16 -30.47 -1.68
CA GLU A 75 -11.03 -30.07 -0.57
C GLU A 75 -10.96 -28.56 -0.31
N ALA A 76 -9.77 -27.98 -0.42
CA ALA A 76 -9.61 -26.53 -0.36
C ALA A 76 -10.32 -25.86 -1.55
N GLU A 77 -10.08 -26.27 -2.79
CA GLU A 77 -10.75 -25.74 -3.99
C GLU A 77 -12.29 -25.79 -3.87
N ASP A 78 -12.84 -26.93 -3.47
CA ASP A 78 -14.27 -27.13 -3.24
C ASP A 78 -14.82 -26.19 -2.16
N TYR A 79 -14.07 -25.95 -1.08
CA TYR A 79 -14.48 -25.02 -0.03
C TYR A 79 -14.65 -23.60 -0.58
N PHE A 80 -13.68 -23.11 -1.35
CA PHE A 80 -13.73 -21.76 -1.93
C PHE A 80 -14.79 -21.64 -3.03
N LEU A 81 -14.98 -22.69 -3.83
CA LEU A 81 -16.01 -22.74 -4.87
C LEU A 81 -17.44 -22.93 -4.32
N LYS A 82 -17.63 -23.39 -3.08
CA LYS A 82 -18.97 -23.58 -2.49
C LYS A 82 -19.34 -22.46 -1.53
N ASN A 83 -18.43 -22.02 -0.66
CA ASN A 83 -18.71 -21.03 0.38
C ASN A 83 -18.46 -19.59 -0.08
N GLU A 84 -17.55 -19.37 -1.03
CA GLU A 84 -17.12 -18.02 -1.48
C GLU A 84 -17.47 -17.72 -2.96
N LYS A 85 -18.50 -18.37 -3.53
CA LYS A 85 -18.90 -18.19 -4.95
C LYS A 85 -19.06 -16.75 -5.41
N THR A 86 -19.49 -15.87 -4.51
CA THR A 86 -19.76 -14.46 -4.84
C THR A 86 -18.47 -13.66 -5.07
N ASN A 87 -17.33 -14.10 -4.51
CA ASN A 87 -16.06 -13.37 -4.58
C ASN A 87 -15.00 -14.04 -5.46
N VAL A 88 -15.13 -15.32 -5.80
CA VAL A 88 -14.06 -16.10 -6.46
C VAL A 88 -14.45 -16.52 -7.88
N GLU A 89 -13.68 -16.08 -8.88
CA GLU A 89 -13.91 -16.38 -10.29
C GLU A 89 -13.18 -17.64 -10.76
N SER A 90 -11.94 -17.82 -10.30
CA SER A 90 -11.14 -19.00 -10.64
C SER A 90 -10.12 -19.35 -9.57
N VAL A 91 -9.89 -20.66 -9.41
CA VAL A 91 -8.89 -21.23 -8.51
C VAL A 91 -7.92 -22.07 -9.33
N PHE A 92 -6.63 -21.75 -9.23
CA PHE A 92 -5.57 -22.54 -9.86
C PHE A 92 -4.61 -23.06 -8.80
N ALA A 93 -4.52 -24.37 -8.63
CA ALA A 93 -3.53 -24.99 -7.75
C ALA A 93 -2.38 -25.61 -8.55
N THR A 94 -1.14 -25.30 -8.16
CA THR A 94 0.05 -26.00 -8.65
C THR A 94 0.62 -26.88 -7.54
N ILE A 95 0.85 -28.15 -7.85
CA ILE A 95 1.32 -29.16 -6.89
C ILE A 95 2.75 -29.53 -7.27
N GLY A 96 3.67 -29.46 -6.30
CA GLY A 96 5.05 -29.92 -6.47
C GLY A 96 6.11 -28.84 -6.73
N SER A 97 5.81 -27.56 -6.51
CA SER A 97 6.80 -26.49 -6.63
C SER A 97 7.65 -26.36 -5.35
N GLY A 98 8.68 -27.21 -5.20
CA GLY A 98 9.69 -27.12 -4.13
C GLY A 98 10.09 -28.45 -3.49
N ARG A 99 11.25 -28.48 -2.81
CA ARG A 99 11.80 -29.67 -2.11
C ARG A 99 10.94 -30.17 -0.94
N ALA A 100 9.95 -29.39 -0.52
CA ALA A 100 8.87 -29.77 0.38
C ALA A 100 7.57 -29.70 -0.41
N ALA A 101 6.70 -30.71 -0.27
CA ALA A 101 5.40 -30.80 -0.91
C ALA A 101 4.52 -29.57 -0.60
N THR A 102 4.73 -28.51 -1.37
CA THR A 102 4.05 -27.22 -1.21
C THR A 102 3.05 -27.12 -2.35
N ALA A 103 1.77 -26.98 -2.02
CA ALA A 103 0.75 -26.60 -2.98
C ALA A 103 0.56 -25.09 -2.90
N ARG A 104 0.70 -24.40 -4.03
CA ARG A 104 0.46 -22.96 -4.12
C ARG A 104 -0.83 -22.76 -4.90
N THR A 105 -1.80 -22.10 -4.28
CA THR A 105 -3.09 -21.78 -4.91
C THR A 105 -3.11 -20.29 -5.28
N TRP A 106 -3.47 -19.99 -6.53
CA TRP A 106 -3.76 -18.66 -7.03
C TRP A 106 -5.28 -18.50 -7.06
N ARG A 107 -5.81 -17.46 -6.39
CA ARG A 107 -7.21 -17.03 -6.54
C ARG A 107 -7.26 -15.79 -7.38
N ALA A 108 -8.17 -15.77 -8.37
CA ALA A 108 -8.70 -14.53 -8.91
C ALA A 108 -10.02 -14.21 -8.20
N CYS A 109 -10.04 -13.13 -7.43
CA CYS A 109 -11.21 -12.54 -6.81
C CYS A 109 -11.89 -11.66 -7.87
N SER A 110 -13.13 -11.99 -8.26
CA SER A 110 -13.91 -11.12 -9.15
C SER A 110 -14.29 -9.88 -8.37
N CYS A 111 -13.82 -8.73 -8.83
CA CYS A 111 -14.27 -7.43 -8.32
C CYS A 111 -15.70 -7.22 -8.85
N ALA A 112 -16.70 -7.53 -8.03
CA ALA A 112 -18.10 -7.18 -8.26
C ALA A 112 -18.56 -6.22 -7.16
#